data_AF-B0D675-F1
#
_entry.id   AF-B0D675-F1
#
_cell.length_a   1.000
_cell.length_b   1.000
_cell.length_c   1.000
_cell.angle_alpha   90.00
_cell.angle_beta   90.00
_cell.angle_gamma   90.00
#
_symmetry.space_group_name_H-M   'P 1'
#
loop_
_entity.id
_entity.type
_entity.pdbx_description
1 polymer ?
#
loop_
_entity_poly.entity_id
_entity_poly.type
_entity_poly.pdbx_seq_one_letter_code
_entity_poly.pdbx_strand_id
1 'polypeptide(L)'
;MTHVVPAICEAEVELPPVSTTLIWQYGGCHYKAKRWSEAAEWYIAGSHQLFGSHGLLSSSKCFWKAALCYIEKREYAQESTVIHHCPTNEVTTHYVIFLTAVHQAIQAINDMQKAPDFDCKMLMLATHISHQSEMRTVLLSVLEGLLKTLKMGSSGDVVVQAMTLIRCIVKLILQPAPS
;
A
#
# COMPACT_ATOMS: atom_id res chain seq x y z
N MET A 1 3.16 -60.55 1.28
CA MET A 1 4.41 -59.79 1.12
C MET A 1 4.04 -58.38 0.69
N THR A 2 3.84 -57.49 1.66
CA THR A 2 3.50 -56.09 1.45
C THR A 2 4.80 -55.28 1.51
N HIS A 3 5.15 -54.63 0.40
CA HIS A 3 6.30 -53.73 0.35
C HIS A 3 6.01 -52.48 1.19
N VAL A 4 6.75 -52.32 2.28
CA VAL A 4 6.85 -51.07 3.02
C VAL A 4 7.76 -50.15 2.19
N VAL A 5 7.20 -49.09 1.62
CA VAL A 5 7.97 -47.99 1.05
C VAL A 5 8.62 -47.26 2.24
N PRO A 6 9.95 -47.10 2.30
CA PRO A 6 10.55 -46.32 3.37
C PRO A 6 10.13 -44.86 3.17
N ALA A 7 9.58 -44.28 4.23
CA ALA A 7 9.32 -42.86 4.31
C ALA A 7 10.60 -42.11 3.93
N ILE A 8 10.53 -41.30 2.87
CA ILE A 8 11.56 -40.33 2.56
C ILE A 8 11.55 -39.38 3.76
N CYS A 9 12.56 -39.49 4.63
CA CYS A 9 12.83 -38.45 5.60
C CYS A 9 13.04 -37.16 4.80
N GLU A 10 12.09 -36.23 4.88
CA GLU A 10 12.37 -34.83 4.60
C GLU A 10 13.51 -34.45 5.53
N ALA A 11 14.74 -34.48 5.00
CA ALA A 11 15.84 -33.81 5.67
C ALA A 11 15.45 -32.33 5.67
N GLU A 12 15.08 -31.80 6.84
CA GLU A 12 14.96 -30.37 7.07
C GLU A 12 16.35 -29.76 6.85
N VAL A 13 16.66 -29.43 5.59
CA VAL A 13 17.90 -28.75 5.23
C VAL A 13 17.76 -27.30 5.70
N GLU A 14 18.24 -27.03 6.89
CA GLU A 14 18.32 -25.67 7.42
C GLU A 14 19.44 -24.91 6.70
N LEU A 15 19.11 -23.72 6.18
CA LEU A 15 20.07 -22.86 5.51
C LEU A 15 20.79 -21.95 6.53
N PRO A 16 22.05 -21.56 6.27
CA PRO A 16 22.79 -20.73 7.21
C PRO A 16 22.15 -19.34 7.40
N PRO A 17 22.28 -18.73 8.60
CA PRO A 17 21.71 -17.42 8.95
C PRO A 17 22.01 -16.29 7.96
N VAL A 18 23.19 -16.36 7.32
CA VAL A 18 23.65 -15.37 6.33
C VAL A 18 22.72 -15.32 5.12
N SER A 19 22.06 -16.43 4.78
CA SER A 19 21.19 -16.55 3.61
C SER A 19 19.98 -15.62 3.71
N THR A 20 19.34 -15.50 4.88
CA THR A 20 18.21 -14.57 5.08
C THR A 20 18.62 -13.11 4.96
N THR A 21 19.84 -12.78 5.41
CA THR A 21 20.38 -11.42 5.29
C THR A 21 20.62 -11.04 3.84
N LEU A 22 21.18 -11.96 3.04
CA LEU A 22 21.39 -11.74 1.60
C LEU A 22 20.07 -11.59 0.85
N ILE A 23 19.09 -12.46 1.12
CA ILE A 23 17.74 -12.37 0.54
C ILE A 23 17.10 -11.01 0.86
N TRP A 24 17.18 -10.58 2.13
CA TRP A 24 16.65 -9.29 2.56
C TRP A 24 17.33 -8.11 1.86
N GLN A 25 18.66 -8.11 1.77
CA GLN A 25 19.42 -7.06 1.10
C GLN A 25 19.08 -7.00 -0.38
N TYR A 26 18.98 -8.16 -1.04
CA TYR A 26 18.66 -8.26 -2.45
C TYR A 26 17.22 -7.80 -2.75
N GLY A 27 16.25 -8.21 -1.94
CA GLY A 27 14.89 -7.66 -1.97
C GLY A 27 14.88 -6.13 -1.79
N GLY A 28 15.74 -5.62 -0.89
CA GLY A 28 15.94 -4.18 -0.70
C GLY A 28 16.49 -3.45 -1.93
N CYS A 29 17.40 -4.08 -2.68
CA CYS A 29 17.89 -3.56 -3.95
C CYS A 29 16.77 -3.47 -5.00
N HIS A 30 15.96 -4.52 -5.13
CA HIS A 30 14.80 -4.54 -6.04
C HIS A 30 13.76 -3.48 -5.64
N TYR A 31 13.46 -3.34 -4.35
CA TYR A 31 12.52 -2.34 -3.86
C TYR A 31 12.99 -0.92 -4.19
N LYS A 32 14.27 -0.60 -3.95
CA LYS A 32 14.86 0.70 -4.31
C LYS A 32 14.84 0.96 -5.81
N ALA A 33 14.97 -0.09 -6.63
CA ALA A 33 14.85 -0.03 -8.07
C ALA A 33 13.40 0.03 -8.58
N LYS A 34 12.40 0.13 -7.69
CA LYS A 34 10.95 0.11 -7.99
C LYS A 34 10.48 -1.17 -8.69
N ARG A 35 11.25 -2.26 -8.55
CA ARG A 35 10.90 -3.61 -9.00
C ARG A 35 10.14 -4.32 -7.89
N TRP A 36 8.95 -3.82 -7.61
CA TRP A 36 8.20 -4.18 -6.40
C TRP A 36 7.71 -5.63 -6.41
N SER A 37 7.35 -6.18 -7.58
CA SER A 37 6.93 -7.59 -7.69
C SER A 37 8.08 -8.52 -7.27
N GLU A 38 9.25 -8.31 -7.85
CA GLU A 38 10.44 -9.10 -7.58
C GLU A 38 10.91 -8.90 -6.14
N ALA A 39 10.84 -7.67 -5.62
CA ALA A 39 11.13 -7.39 -4.22
C ALA A 39 10.19 -8.18 -3.28
N ALA A 40 8.89 -8.23 -3.58
CA ALA A 40 7.91 -8.97 -2.79
C ALA A 40 8.23 -10.47 -2.77
N GLU A 41 8.56 -11.05 -3.92
CA GLU A 41 8.96 -12.46 -4.04
C GLU A 41 10.19 -12.78 -3.19
N TRP A 42 11.22 -11.93 -3.22
CA TRP A 42 12.40 -12.09 -2.37
C TRP A 42 12.06 -12.03 -0.89
N TYR A 43 11.22 -11.07 -0.48
CA TYR A 43 10.82 -10.98 0.91
C TYR A 43 9.97 -12.17 1.36
N ILE A 44 9.04 -12.66 0.52
CA ILE A 44 8.26 -13.87 0.81
C ILE A 44 9.18 -15.10 0.91
N ALA A 45 10.17 -15.24 0.02
CA ALA A 45 11.14 -16.32 0.13
C ALA A 45 11.91 -16.26 1.47
N GLY A 46 12.25 -15.06 1.92
CA GLY A 46 12.93 -14.83 3.20
C GLY A 46 12.07 -15.08 4.44
N SER A 47 10.76 -15.30 4.32
CA SER A 47 9.89 -15.64 5.46
C SER A 47 9.70 -17.16 5.66
N HIS A 48 10.23 -17.98 4.75
CA HIS A 48 10.04 -19.43 4.74
C HIS A 48 10.60 -20.11 6.01
N GLN A 49 9.93 -21.18 6.46
CA GLN A 49 10.27 -21.90 7.70
C GLN A 49 11.67 -22.55 7.67
N LEU A 50 12.25 -22.72 6.49
CA LEU A 50 13.64 -23.19 6.30
C LEU A 50 14.69 -22.32 7.02
N PHE A 51 14.29 -21.13 7.47
CA PHE A 51 15.12 -20.21 8.24
C PHE A 51 14.68 -20.06 9.71
N GLY A 52 13.66 -20.80 10.16
CA GLY A 52 12.87 -20.54 11.38
C GLY A 52 13.59 -20.71 12.73
N SER A 53 14.75 -21.37 12.76
CA SER A 53 15.55 -21.60 13.97
C SER A 53 16.82 -20.72 14.04
N HIS A 54 17.36 -20.34 12.88
CA HIS A 54 18.68 -19.70 12.75
C HIS A 54 18.67 -18.38 11.98
N GLY A 55 17.53 -17.96 11.43
CA GLY A 55 17.40 -16.71 10.69
C GLY A 55 17.59 -15.47 11.59
N LEU A 56 18.41 -14.52 11.14
CA LEU A 56 18.61 -13.24 11.82
C LEU A 56 17.43 -12.27 11.67
N LEU A 57 16.46 -12.61 10.82
CA LEU A 57 15.27 -11.82 10.53
C LEU A 57 14.04 -12.64 10.89
N SER A 58 13.07 -12.02 11.57
CA SER A 58 11.80 -12.67 11.81
C SER A 58 11.00 -12.79 10.51
N SER A 59 10.26 -13.88 10.36
CA SER A 59 9.33 -14.06 9.22
C SER A 59 8.33 -12.91 9.12
N SER A 60 7.84 -12.38 10.26
CA SER A 60 6.99 -11.18 10.28
C SER A 60 7.66 -10.01 9.55
N LYS A 61 8.96 -9.80 9.78
CA LYS A 61 9.71 -8.70 9.17
C LYS A 61 9.74 -8.77 7.65
N CYS A 62 9.91 -9.98 7.13
CA CYS A 62 9.86 -10.29 5.72
C CYS A 62 8.45 -10.08 5.15
N PHE A 63 7.40 -10.54 5.84
CA PHE A 63 6.02 -10.37 5.39
C PHE A 63 5.58 -8.91 5.29
N TRP A 64 5.80 -8.06 6.30
CA TRP A 64 5.36 -6.65 6.16
C TRP A 64 6.14 -5.90 5.07
N LYS A 65 7.39 -6.30 4.77
CA LYS A 65 8.12 -5.74 3.62
C LYS A 65 7.54 -6.17 2.28
N ALA A 66 7.13 -7.43 2.16
CA ALA A 66 6.39 -7.88 0.98
C ALA A 66 5.05 -7.14 0.85
N ALA A 67 4.31 -6.97 1.96
CA ALA A 67 3.08 -6.20 1.99
C ALA A 67 3.29 -4.75 1.50
N LEU A 68 4.34 -4.06 1.95
CA LEU A 68 4.70 -2.74 1.44
C LEU A 68 4.95 -2.74 -0.08
N CYS A 69 5.56 -3.77 -0.64
CA CYS A 69 5.75 -3.88 -2.09
C CYS A 69 4.41 -3.95 -2.82
N TYR A 70 3.43 -4.69 -2.29
CA TYR A 70 2.09 -4.77 -2.87
C TYR A 70 1.30 -3.46 -2.72
N ILE A 71 1.50 -2.70 -1.63
CA ILE A 71 0.95 -1.34 -1.49
C ILE A 71 1.47 -0.41 -2.59
N GLU A 72 2.78 -0.40 -2.84
CA GLU A 72 3.39 0.43 -3.90
C GLU A 72 2.82 0.08 -5.29
N LYS A 73 2.52 -1.20 -5.52
CA LYS A 73 1.83 -1.69 -6.73
C LYS A 73 0.32 -1.44 -6.76
N ARG A 74 -0.28 -1.00 -5.65
CA ARG A 74 -1.74 -0.88 -5.47
C ARG A 74 -2.49 -2.22 -5.57
N GLU A 75 -1.82 -3.33 -5.25
CA GLU A 75 -2.37 -4.69 -5.23
C GLU A 75 -2.84 -5.06 -3.82
N TYR A 76 -3.86 -4.36 -3.31
CA TYR A 76 -4.30 -4.48 -1.91
C TYR A 76 -4.83 -5.87 -1.52
N ALA A 77 -5.28 -6.69 -2.49
CA ALA A 77 -5.69 -8.07 -2.23
C ALA A 77 -4.49 -8.98 -1.87
N GLN A 78 -3.37 -8.79 -2.55
CA GLN A 78 -2.13 -9.54 -2.26
C GLN A 78 -1.49 -9.05 -0.96
N GLU A 79 -1.50 -7.74 -0.74
CA GLU A 79 -1.12 -7.12 0.54
C GLU A 79 -1.87 -7.74 1.72
N SER A 80 -3.21 -7.77 1.66
CA SER A 80 -4.06 -8.34 2.70
C SER A 80 -3.74 -9.81 2.97
N THR A 81 -3.47 -10.59 1.92
CA THR A 81 -3.10 -12.00 2.07
C THR A 81 -1.78 -12.14 2.84
N VAL A 82 -0.80 -11.29 2.55
CA VAL A 82 0.50 -11.33 3.20
C VAL A 82 0.44 -10.82 4.64
N ILE A 83 -0.24 -9.70 4.91
CA ILE A 83 -0.28 -9.09 6.23
C ILE A 83 -0.99 -9.98 7.27
N HIS A 84 -1.88 -10.87 6.84
CA HIS A 84 -2.49 -11.89 7.71
C HIS A 84 -1.48 -12.87 8.34
N HIS A 85 -0.27 -12.98 7.79
CA HIS A 85 0.81 -13.79 8.35
C HIS A 85 1.63 -13.05 9.42
N CYS A 86 1.41 -11.73 9.58
CA CYS A 86 2.08 -10.94 10.60
C CYS A 86 1.30 -10.97 11.92
N PRO A 87 1.98 -10.95 13.08
CA PRO A 87 1.31 -10.82 14.37
C PRO A 87 0.51 -9.51 14.49
N THR A 88 -0.71 -9.59 15.02
CA THR A 88 -1.61 -8.44 15.18
C THR A 88 -1.30 -7.57 16.40
N ASN A 89 -0.28 -7.92 17.19
CA ASN A 89 0.20 -7.12 18.32
C ASN A 89 1.45 -6.29 17.97
N GLU A 90 1.94 -6.36 16.73
CA GLU A 90 3.08 -5.59 16.26
C GLU A 90 2.64 -4.23 15.70
N VAL A 91 3.30 -3.16 16.15
CA VAL A 91 3.07 -1.79 15.65
C VAL A 91 3.26 -1.70 14.13
N THR A 92 4.22 -2.45 13.59
CA THR A 92 4.50 -2.44 12.15
C THR A 92 3.34 -3.01 11.35
N THR A 93 2.69 -4.07 11.83
CA THR A 93 1.48 -4.63 11.22
C THR A 93 0.37 -3.59 11.16
N HIS A 94 0.11 -2.90 12.27
CA HIS A 94 -0.89 -1.82 12.31
C HIS A 94 -0.54 -0.65 11.40
N TYR A 95 0.75 -0.30 11.29
CA TYR A 95 1.21 0.74 10.37
C TYR A 95 0.93 0.38 8.90
N VAL A 96 1.20 -0.86 8.48
CA VAL A 96 0.89 -1.32 7.11
C VAL A 96 -0.62 -1.32 6.85
N ILE A 97 -1.42 -1.83 7.79
CA ILE A 97 -2.90 -1.80 7.68
C ILE A 97 -3.41 -0.36 7.54
N PHE A 98 -2.89 0.57 8.34
CA PHE A 98 -3.23 1.99 8.25
C PHE A 98 -2.87 2.56 6.88
N LEU A 99 -1.66 2.25 6.36
CA LEU A 99 -1.22 2.71 5.05
C LEU A 99 -2.16 2.17 3.95
N THR A 100 -2.50 0.88 3.98
CA THR A 100 -3.48 0.29 3.06
C THR A 100 -4.83 1.01 3.12
N ALA A 101 -5.35 1.32 4.32
CA ALA A 101 -6.62 2.02 4.47
C ALA A 101 -6.61 3.43 3.85
N VAL A 102 -5.51 4.19 3.99
CA VAL A 102 -5.35 5.50 3.33
C VAL A 102 -5.40 5.37 1.81
N HIS A 103 -4.70 4.38 1.27
CA HIS A 103 -4.70 4.09 -0.16
C HIS A 103 -6.07 3.64 -0.69
N GLN A 104 -6.78 2.80 0.07
CA GLN A 104 -8.14 2.37 -0.24
C GLN A 104 -9.13 3.53 -0.21
N ALA A 105 -8.99 4.50 0.71
CA ALA A 105 -9.82 5.70 0.72
C ALA A 105 -9.67 6.52 -0.58
N ILE A 106 -8.43 6.67 -1.06
CA ILE A 106 -8.15 7.31 -2.36
C ILE A 106 -8.78 6.51 -3.51
N GLN A 107 -8.67 5.19 -3.49
CA GLN A 107 -9.30 4.34 -4.51
C GLN A 107 -10.83 4.49 -4.50
N ALA A 108 -11.46 4.48 -3.32
CA ALA A 108 -12.90 4.67 -3.16
C ALA A 108 -13.38 6.02 -3.71
N ILE A 109 -12.61 7.10 -3.52
CA ILE A 109 -12.91 8.41 -4.14
C ILE A 109 -12.92 8.30 -5.66
N ASN A 110 -11.91 7.66 -6.25
CA ASN A 110 -11.83 7.52 -7.70
C ASN A 110 -12.96 6.64 -8.26
N ASP A 111 -13.34 5.59 -7.56
CA ASP A 111 -14.41 4.69 -8.00
C ASP A 111 -15.80 5.31 -7.82
N MET A 112 -15.99 6.11 -6.77
CA MET A 112 -17.19 6.94 -6.58
C MET A 112 -17.42 7.88 -7.78
N GLN A 113 -16.35 8.48 -8.34
CA GLN A 113 -16.47 9.35 -9.53
C GLN A 113 -16.84 8.60 -10.81
N LYS A 114 -16.53 7.31 -10.90
CA LYS A 114 -16.83 6.46 -12.06
C LYS A 114 -18.20 5.81 -11.96
N ALA A 115 -18.83 5.85 -10.78
CA ALA A 115 -20.14 5.28 -10.56
C ALA A 115 -21.20 5.98 -11.43
N PRO A 116 -22.17 5.24 -12.00
CA PRO A 116 -23.14 5.80 -12.93
C PRO A 116 -24.09 6.83 -12.30
N ASP A 117 -24.27 6.76 -10.97
CA ASP A 117 -25.11 7.62 -10.15
C ASP A 117 -24.32 8.73 -9.43
N PHE A 118 -23.09 8.99 -9.86
CA PHE A 118 -22.22 9.98 -9.25
C PHE A 118 -22.84 11.39 -9.18
N ASP A 119 -22.88 11.96 -7.96
CA ASP A 119 -23.21 13.37 -7.69
C ASP A 119 -21.97 14.09 -7.13
N CYS A 120 -21.65 15.26 -7.71
CA CYS A 120 -20.56 16.13 -7.27
C CYS A 120 -20.63 16.49 -5.76
N LYS A 121 -21.84 16.54 -5.18
CA LYS A 121 -22.03 16.74 -3.73
C LYS A 121 -21.32 15.68 -2.87
N MET A 122 -21.16 14.46 -3.38
CA MET A 122 -20.42 13.41 -2.68
C MET A 122 -18.94 13.75 -2.54
N LEU A 123 -18.30 14.34 -3.57
CA LEU A 123 -16.93 14.84 -3.47
C LEU A 123 -16.82 16.07 -2.55
N MET A 124 -17.84 16.93 -2.52
CA MET A 124 -17.87 18.05 -1.58
C MET A 124 -17.89 17.54 -0.12
N LEU A 125 -18.65 16.48 0.16
CA LEU A 125 -18.65 15.84 1.47
C LEU A 125 -17.29 15.19 1.78
N ALA A 126 -16.70 14.46 0.82
CA ALA A 126 -15.37 13.88 0.98
C ALA A 126 -14.29 14.95 1.23
N THR A 127 -14.43 16.14 0.62
CA THR A 127 -13.55 17.30 0.87
C THR A 127 -13.65 17.74 2.32
N HIS A 128 -14.87 17.88 2.84
CA HIS A 128 -15.11 18.28 4.22
C HIS A 128 -14.52 17.28 5.22
N ILE A 129 -14.80 15.98 5.04
CA ILE A 129 -14.27 14.92 5.90
C ILE A 129 -12.74 14.92 5.87
N SER A 130 -12.14 14.93 4.67
CA SER A 130 -10.68 14.89 4.52
C SER A 130 -9.99 16.11 5.13
N HIS A 131 -10.62 17.27 5.06
CA HIS A 131 -10.10 18.50 5.68
C HIS A 131 -10.22 18.46 7.20
N GLN A 132 -11.38 18.06 7.75
CA GLN A 132 -11.60 17.95 9.20
C GLN A 132 -10.70 16.91 9.85
N SER A 133 -10.39 15.82 9.14
CA SER A 133 -9.50 14.76 9.60
C SER A 133 -8.03 15.01 9.26
N GLU A 134 -7.66 16.19 8.75
CA GLU A 134 -6.29 16.56 8.36
C GLU A 134 -5.62 15.57 7.38
N MET A 135 -6.42 14.85 6.58
CA MET A 135 -5.95 13.83 5.63
C MET A 135 -5.52 14.48 4.31
N ARG A 136 -4.38 15.17 4.33
CA ARG A 136 -3.86 15.95 3.20
C ARG A 136 -3.83 15.20 1.87
N THR A 137 -3.33 13.95 1.85
CA THR A 137 -3.24 13.15 0.62
C THR A 137 -4.62 12.81 0.04
N VAL A 138 -5.57 12.47 0.93
CA VAL A 138 -6.95 12.18 0.53
C VAL A 138 -7.63 13.46 0.04
N LEU A 139 -7.48 14.57 0.77
CA LEU A 139 -8.00 15.89 0.39
C LEU A 139 -7.50 16.32 -0.99
N LEU A 140 -6.20 16.13 -1.27
CA LEU A 140 -5.63 16.41 -2.59
C LEU A 140 -6.33 15.58 -3.68
N SER A 141 -6.50 14.28 -3.47
CA SER A 141 -7.20 13.41 -4.43
C SER A 141 -8.64 13.85 -4.66
N VAL A 142 -9.36 14.30 -3.62
CA VAL A 142 -10.73 14.81 -3.77
C VAL A 142 -10.75 16.11 -4.57
N LEU A 143 -9.84 17.05 -4.29
CA LEU A 143 -9.76 18.34 -5.00
C LEU A 143 -9.41 18.16 -6.48
N GLU A 144 -8.49 17.24 -6.79
CA GLU A 144 -8.20 16.84 -8.18
C GLU A 144 -9.41 16.18 -8.83
N GLY A 145 -10.14 15.35 -8.08
CA GLY A 145 -11.40 14.78 -8.51
C GLY A 145 -12.42 15.85 -8.88
N LEU A 146 -12.65 16.84 -8.03
CA LEU A 146 -13.54 17.98 -8.27
C LEU A 146 -13.12 18.80 -9.49
N LEU A 147 -11.82 19.02 -9.67
CA LEU A 147 -11.32 19.75 -10.85
C LEU A 147 -11.66 19.01 -12.16
N LYS A 148 -11.61 17.68 -12.16
CA LYS A 148 -11.97 16.85 -13.32
C LYS A 148 -13.47 16.84 -13.65
N THR A 149 -14.35 17.14 -12.69
CA THR A 149 -15.80 17.20 -12.93
C THR A 149 -16.22 18.51 -13.59
N LEU A 150 -15.38 19.56 -13.52
CA LEU A 150 -15.63 20.82 -14.18
C LEU A 150 -15.51 20.65 -15.69
N LYS A 151 -16.65 20.69 -16.39
CA LYS A 151 -16.67 20.77 -17.84
C LYS A 151 -16.21 22.17 -18.24
N MET A 152 -14.99 22.28 -18.76
CA MET A 152 -14.41 23.54 -19.24
C MET A 152 -15.24 24.06 -20.43
N GLY A 153 -16.31 24.79 -20.13
CA GLY A 153 -17.13 25.52 -21.08
C GLY A 153 -16.84 27.03 -21.00
N SER A 154 -17.36 27.80 -21.95
CA SER A 154 -17.09 29.25 -22.05
C SER A 154 -17.80 30.12 -21.00
N SER A 155 -18.25 29.55 -19.87
CA SER A 155 -18.87 30.32 -18.78
C SER A 155 -17.80 30.79 -17.78
N GLY A 156 -17.82 32.08 -17.47
CA GLY A 156 -16.86 32.70 -16.55
C GLY A 156 -16.88 32.06 -15.15
N ASP A 157 -18.05 31.60 -14.68
CA ASP A 157 -18.20 30.98 -13.36
C ASP A 157 -17.42 29.67 -13.21
N VAL A 158 -17.37 28.84 -14.27
CA VAL A 158 -16.61 27.58 -14.24
C VAL A 158 -15.11 27.85 -14.18
N VAL A 159 -14.64 28.89 -14.87
CA VAL A 159 -13.24 29.33 -14.81
C VAL A 159 -12.86 29.78 -13.40
N VAL A 160 -13.73 30.57 -12.74
CA VAL A 160 -13.49 31.03 -11.36
C VAL A 160 -13.44 29.85 -10.38
N GLN A 161 -14.35 28.86 -10.52
CA GLN A 161 -14.34 27.65 -9.70
C GLN A 161 -13.07 26.82 -9.92
N ALA A 162 -12.66 26.60 -11.17
CA ALA A 162 -11.44 25.89 -11.51
C ALA A 162 -10.20 26.58 -10.91
N MET A 163 -10.10 27.90 -11.06
CA MET A 163 -9.00 28.69 -10.47
C MET A 163 -8.98 28.61 -8.95
N THR A 164 -10.16 28.56 -8.31
CA THR A 164 -10.27 28.38 -6.86
C THR A 164 -9.76 27.01 -6.42
N LEU A 165 -10.16 25.93 -7.11
CA LEU A 165 -9.66 24.57 -6.83
C LEU A 165 -8.15 24.46 -7.05
N ILE A 166 -7.63 25.01 -8.15
CA ILE A 166 -6.19 25.05 -8.42
C ILE A 166 -5.44 25.77 -7.30
N ARG A 167 -5.96 26.93 -6.85
CA ARG A 167 -5.36 27.68 -5.73
C ARG A 167 -5.35 26.85 -4.45
N CYS A 168 -6.43 26.12 -4.15
CA CYS A 168 -6.51 25.24 -2.98
C CYS A 168 -5.49 24.09 -3.08
N ILE A 169 -5.38 23.43 -4.23
CA ILE A 169 -4.39 22.37 -4.49
C ILE A 169 -2.97 22.91 -4.31
N VAL A 170 -2.64 24.05 -4.92
CA VAL A 170 -1.31 24.67 -4.80
C VAL A 170 -0.99 25.01 -3.34
N LYS A 171 -1.92 25.63 -2.61
CA LYS A 171 -1.73 25.90 -1.18
C LYS A 171 -1.51 24.62 -0.39
N LEU A 172 -2.31 23.60 -0.65
CA LEU A 172 -2.20 22.32 0.01
C LEU A 172 -0.87 21.65 -0.30
N ILE A 173 -0.29 21.80 -1.48
CA ILE A 173 1.03 21.23 -1.83
C ILE A 173 2.17 22.06 -1.22
N LEU A 174 2.06 23.38 -1.21
CA LEU A 174 3.12 24.28 -0.74
C LEU A 174 3.15 24.47 0.78
N GLN A 175 2.07 24.17 1.51
CA GLN A 175 2.09 24.22 2.96
C GLN A 175 2.99 23.12 3.54
N PRO A 176 3.98 23.44 4.38
CA PRO A 176 4.72 22.42 5.13
C PRO A 176 3.74 21.70 6.07
N ALA A 177 3.96 20.39 6.28
CA ALA A 177 3.22 19.67 7.33
C ALA A 177 3.50 20.38 8.68
N PRO A 178 2.51 20.50 9.58
CA PRO A 178 2.75 21.06 10.90
C PRO A 178 3.88 20.28 11.57
N SER A 179 4.91 21.03 12.01
CA SER A 179 6.07 20.53 12.75
C SER A 179 5.68 20.07 14.15
#